data_AF-A0A836X9Z8-F1
#
_entry.id   AF-A0A836X9Z8-F1
#
_cell.length_a   1.000
_cell.length_b   1.000
_cell.length_c   1.000
_cell.angle_alpha   90.00
_cell.angle_beta   90.00
_cell.angle_gamma   90.00
#
_symmetry.space_group_name_H-M   'P 1'
#
loop_
_entity.id
_entity.type
_entity.pdbx_description
1 polymer ?
#
loop_
_entity_poly.entity_id
_entity_poly.type
_entity_poly.pdbx_seq_one_letter_code
_entity_poly.pdbx_strand_id
1 'polypeptide(L)'
;MALPGVGRSTAGAILSIAFGQPAPILDGNVKRVLSRCFGVSGWSGDSAVLKELWQLSTFYTPPKKAAAYTQAMMDLGAMICKRRQPLCEQCPVNESCIAFQNNQVDVLPTAKPKVKLPVKEKIFLMLMSDEREVFLIKRPLKGIWAGLWCMPEFSDLEGALNWCEIYLGFVPDYHLQGLRRHTFSHYH
;
A
#
# COMPACT_ATOMS: atom_id res chain seq x y z
N MET A 1 4.14 19.78 -8.01
CA MET A 1 3.06 18.86 -7.58
C MET A 1 2.31 19.54 -6.45
N ALA A 2 1.11 20.06 -6.73
CA ALA A 2 0.37 20.94 -5.81
C ALA A 2 -0.97 20.37 -5.34
N LEU A 3 -1.48 19.31 -5.98
CA LEU A 3 -2.78 18.73 -5.65
C LEU A 3 -2.66 17.70 -4.51
N PRO A 4 -3.49 17.78 -3.46
CA PRO A 4 -3.56 16.76 -2.43
C PRO A 4 -3.84 15.37 -3.04
N GLY A 5 -3.08 14.37 -2.60
CA GLY A 5 -3.22 12.99 -3.08
C GLY A 5 -2.53 12.66 -4.41
N VAL A 6 -1.95 13.65 -5.11
CA VAL A 6 -1.27 13.41 -6.39
C VAL A 6 0.26 13.40 -6.22
N GLY A 7 0.81 12.20 -6.02
CA GLY A 7 2.26 11.97 -5.98
C GLY A 7 2.90 11.94 -7.37
N ARG A 8 4.24 11.89 -7.42
CA ARG A 8 5.04 11.95 -8.67
C ARG A 8 4.62 10.91 -9.72
N SER A 9 4.45 9.65 -9.30
CA SER A 9 4.06 8.58 -10.22
C SER A 9 2.62 8.76 -10.73
N THR A 10 1.70 9.21 -9.87
CA THR A 10 0.31 9.47 -10.26
C THR A 10 0.22 10.64 -11.23
N ALA A 11 0.96 11.72 -10.97
CA ALA A 11 1.08 12.83 -11.91
C ALA A 11 1.63 12.36 -13.26
N GLY A 12 2.69 11.55 -13.27
CA GLY A 12 3.24 10.98 -14.49
C GLY A 12 2.22 10.13 -15.28
N ALA A 13 1.46 9.28 -14.58
CA ALA A 13 0.43 8.47 -15.19
C ALA A 13 -0.68 9.33 -15.83
N ILE A 14 -1.18 10.35 -15.11
CA ILE A 14 -2.20 11.26 -15.63
C ILE A 14 -1.68 12.03 -16.86
N LEU A 15 -0.51 12.65 -16.74
CA LEU A 15 0.10 13.45 -17.82
C LEU A 15 0.39 12.60 -19.07
N SER A 16 0.88 11.37 -18.87
CA SER A 16 1.16 10.46 -19.98
C SER A 16 -0.10 9.92 -20.63
N ILE A 17 -1.00 9.31 -19.85
CA ILE A 17 -2.15 8.59 -20.41
C ILE A 17 -3.22 9.56 -20.92
N ALA A 18 -3.58 10.57 -20.14
CA ALA A 18 -4.67 11.48 -20.50
C ALA A 18 -4.22 12.61 -21.45
N PHE A 19 -2.96 13.04 -21.35
CA PHE A 19 -2.46 14.21 -22.10
C PHE A 19 -1.32 13.88 -23.08
N GLY A 20 -0.92 12.61 -23.20
CA GLY A 20 0.11 12.17 -24.13
C GLY A 20 1.53 12.69 -23.83
N GLN A 21 1.76 13.28 -22.65
CA GLN A 21 3.04 13.88 -22.31
C GLN A 21 4.08 12.82 -21.90
N PRO A 22 5.37 12.98 -22.25
CA PRO A 22 6.42 12.04 -21.86
C PRO A 22 6.80 12.18 -20.37
N ALA A 23 5.91 11.70 -19.50
CA ALA A 23 6.06 11.79 -18.05
C ALA A 23 6.27 10.39 -17.42
N PRO A 24 7.39 10.17 -16.71
CA PRO A 24 7.72 8.85 -16.17
C PRO A 24 6.82 8.45 -14.99
N ILE A 25 6.63 7.14 -14.85
CA ILE A 25 5.92 6.50 -13.73
C ILE A 25 6.84 5.58 -12.94
N LEU A 26 6.55 5.36 -11.66
CA LEU A 26 7.33 4.45 -10.83
C LEU A 26 6.51 3.88 -9.67
N ASP A 27 5.42 3.19 -10.02
CA ASP A 27 4.60 2.44 -9.07
C ASP A 27 5.28 1.11 -8.66
N GLY A 28 4.62 0.32 -7.81
CA GLY A 28 5.19 -0.97 -7.36
C GLY A 28 5.42 -1.99 -8.49
N ASN A 29 4.66 -1.91 -9.58
CA ASN A 29 4.81 -2.77 -10.75
C ASN A 29 6.03 -2.38 -11.57
N VAL A 30 6.15 -1.11 -11.92
CA VAL A 30 7.27 -0.59 -12.70
C VAL A 30 8.58 -0.71 -11.93
N LYS A 31 8.60 -0.46 -10.61
CA LYS A 31 9.79 -0.73 -9.78
C LYS A 31 10.29 -2.16 -9.94
N ARG A 32 9.38 -3.14 -9.89
CA ARG A 32 9.73 -4.56 -10.01
C ARG A 32 10.24 -4.91 -11.42
N VAL A 33 9.57 -4.40 -12.46
CA VAL A 33 10.01 -4.59 -13.85
C VAL A 33 11.41 -4.02 -14.04
N LEU A 34 11.65 -2.77 -13.65
CA LEU A 34 12.95 -2.11 -13.82
C LEU A 34 14.04 -2.77 -12.97
N SER A 35 13.77 -3.10 -11.70
CA SER A 35 14.73 -3.81 -10.86
C SER A 35 15.15 -5.14 -11.45
N ARG A 36 14.22 -5.91 -12.03
CA ARG A 36 14.55 -7.20 -12.65
C ARG A 36 15.25 -7.01 -14.00
N CYS A 37 14.73 -6.15 -14.85
CA CYS A 37 15.27 -5.94 -16.19
C CYS A 37 16.71 -5.42 -16.14
N PHE A 38 16.99 -4.48 -15.23
CA PHE A 38 18.30 -3.82 -15.10
C PHE A 38 19.15 -4.32 -13.93
N GLY A 39 18.72 -5.38 -13.23
CA GLY A 39 19.50 -5.97 -12.13
C GLY A 39 19.70 -5.04 -10.93
N VAL A 40 18.82 -4.05 -10.74
CA VAL A 40 18.92 -3.09 -9.63
C VAL A 40 18.63 -3.79 -8.30
N SER A 41 19.68 -4.03 -7.53
CA SER A 41 19.62 -4.63 -6.20
C SER A 41 19.39 -3.59 -5.11
N GLY A 42 18.95 -4.05 -3.95
CA GLY A 42 18.59 -3.19 -2.81
C GLY A 42 17.09 -2.94 -2.68
N TRP A 43 16.67 -2.52 -1.49
CA TRP A 43 15.26 -2.31 -1.23
C TRP A 43 14.79 -1.03 -1.91
N SER A 44 13.74 -1.12 -2.72
CA SER A 44 13.19 0.03 -3.47
C SER A 44 12.61 1.18 -2.62
N GLY A 45 12.66 1.05 -1.28
CA GLY A 45 12.38 2.13 -0.33
C GLY A 45 13.62 2.94 0.07
N ASP A 46 14.82 2.41 -0.17
CA ASP A 46 16.07 3.12 0.04
C ASP A 46 16.20 4.26 -0.99
N SER A 47 16.67 5.43 -0.54
CA SER A 47 16.73 6.63 -1.36
C SER A 47 17.62 6.48 -2.60
N ALA A 48 18.75 5.77 -2.46
CA ALA A 48 19.68 5.49 -3.55
C ALA A 48 19.05 4.62 -4.64
N VAL A 49 18.47 3.47 -4.25
CA VAL A 49 17.78 2.54 -5.16
C VAL A 49 16.59 3.23 -5.84
N LEU A 50 15.81 4.00 -5.08
CA LEU A 50 14.67 4.73 -5.62
C LEU A 50 15.10 5.79 -6.64
N LYS A 51 16.23 6.48 -6.41
CA LYS A 51 16.80 7.45 -7.35
C LYS A 51 17.20 6.79 -8.66
N GLU A 52 17.90 5.66 -8.59
CA GLU A 52 18.31 4.88 -9.77
C GLU A 52 17.10 4.41 -10.58
N LEU A 53 16.07 3.85 -9.92
CA LEU A 53 14.85 3.43 -10.58
C LEU A 53 14.09 4.61 -11.25
N TRP A 54 14.11 5.80 -10.64
CA TRP A 54 13.56 6.99 -11.29
C TRP A 54 14.37 7.44 -12.50
N GLN A 55 15.70 7.32 -12.47
CA GLN A 55 16.56 7.63 -13.61
C GLN A 55 16.27 6.69 -14.77
N LEU A 56 16.18 5.37 -14.51
CA LEU A 56 15.80 4.37 -15.50
C LEU A 56 14.40 4.66 -16.07
N SER A 57 13.40 4.89 -15.21
CA SER A 57 12.05 5.20 -15.66
C SER A 57 12.01 6.45 -16.55
N THR A 58 12.76 7.49 -16.18
CA THR A 58 12.85 8.73 -16.97
C THR A 58 13.54 8.47 -18.32
N PHE A 59 14.65 7.74 -18.32
CA PHE A 59 15.43 7.45 -19.50
C PHE A 59 14.66 6.63 -20.55
N TYR A 60 13.91 5.61 -20.10
CA TYR A 60 13.16 4.74 -21.00
C TYR A 60 11.76 5.26 -21.35
N THR A 61 11.27 6.33 -20.70
CA THR A 61 10.01 6.96 -21.09
C THR A 61 10.19 7.64 -22.46
N PRO A 62 9.52 7.17 -23.52
CA PRO A 62 9.78 7.67 -24.85
C PRO A 62 9.13 9.05 -25.05
N PRO A 63 9.74 9.95 -25.84
CA PRO A 63 9.16 11.26 -26.15
C PRO A 63 7.89 11.16 -27.01
N LYS A 64 7.70 10.04 -27.72
CA LYS A 64 6.53 9.73 -28.54
C LYS A 64 5.87 8.45 -28.02
N LYS A 65 4.55 8.35 -28.14
CA LYS A 65 3.75 7.20 -27.67
C LYS A 65 3.90 6.94 -26.15
N ALA A 66 4.14 8.00 -25.37
CA ALA A 66 4.29 7.91 -23.91
C ALA A 66 3.10 7.21 -23.26
N ALA A 67 1.86 7.55 -23.66
CA ALA A 67 0.64 6.92 -23.15
C ALA A 67 0.67 5.39 -23.26
N ALA A 68 0.98 4.88 -24.46
CA ALA A 68 1.06 3.45 -24.74
C ALA A 68 2.20 2.78 -23.97
N TYR A 69 3.38 3.43 -23.90
CA TYR A 69 4.51 2.93 -23.12
C TYR A 69 4.20 2.85 -21.62
N THR A 70 3.60 3.90 -21.06
CA THR A 70 3.20 3.96 -19.66
C THR A 70 2.22 2.84 -19.31
N GLN A 71 1.18 2.63 -20.13
CA GLN A 71 0.23 1.53 -19.93
C GLN A 71 0.92 0.17 -20.07
N ALA A 72 1.74 -0.03 -21.12
CA ALA A 72 2.47 -1.26 -21.33
C ALA A 72 3.40 -1.62 -20.17
N MET A 73 4.08 -0.64 -19.56
CA MET A 73 4.94 -0.86 -18.39
C MET A 73 4.14 -1.28 -17.15
N MET A 74 2.94 -0.71 -16.94
CA MET A 74 2.05 -1.13 -15.86
C MET A 74 1.53 -2.56 -16.10
N ASP A 75 1.05 -2.86 -17.31
CA ASP A 75 0.49 -4.16 -17.69
C ASP A 75 1.54 -5.27 -17.66
N LEU A 76 2.75 -4.99 -18.16
CA LEU A 76 3.90 -5.89 -18.09
C LEU A 76 4.18 -6.29 -16.64
N GLY A 77 4.18 -5.32 -15.71
CA GLY A 77 4.37 -5.61 -14.29
C GLY A 77 3.19 -6.37 -13.69
N ALA A 78 1.96 -6.05 -14.05
CA ALA A 78 0.76 -6.65 -13.47
C ALA A 78 0.52 -8.09 -13.95
N MET A 79 0.69 -8.37 -15.23
CA MET A 79 0.25 -9.61 -15.88
C MET A 79 1.37 -10.62 -16.12
N ILE A 80 2.58 -10.13 -16.45
CA ILE A 80 3.70 -10.98 -16.90
C ILE A 80 4.80 -11.04 -15.84
N CYS A 81 5.42 -9.90 -15.52
CA CYS A 81 6.48 -9.78 -14.52
C CYS A 81 5.88 -9.71 -13.10
N LYS A 82 5.06 -10.71 -12.76
CA LYS A 82 4.33 -10.81 -11.49
C LYS A 82 5.28 -11.00 -10.31
N ARG A 83 4.81 -10.66 -9.10
CA ARG A 83 5.58 -10.83 -7.87
C ARG A 83 5.97 -12.28 -7.61
N ARG A 84 5.03 -13.21 -7.82
CA ARG A 84 5.23 -14.66 -7.69
C ARG A 84 4.93 -15.30 -9.04
N GLN A 85 5.71 -16.31 -9.42
CA GLN A 85 5.54 -17.06 -10.67
C GLN A 85 5.42 -16.13 -11.90
N PRO A 86 6.43 -15.28 -12.17
CA PRO A 86 6.43 -14.44 -13.37
C PRO A 86 6.52 -15.30 -14.64
N LEU A 87 5.89 -14.82 -15.71
CA LEU A 87 5.85 -15.51 -17.01
C LEU A 87 7.05 -15.07 -17.86
N CYS A 88 8.27 -15.33 -17.39
CA CYS A 88 9.50 -14.84 -18.02
C CYS A 88 9.68 -15.32 -19.46
N GLU A 89 9.29 -16.55 -19.78
CA GLU A 89 9.35 -17.09 -21.15
C GLU A 89 8.43 -16.33 -22.12
N GLN A 90 7.34 -15.74 -21.62
CA GLN A 90 6.38 -14.94 -22.41
C GLN A 90 6.68 -13.43 -22.34
N CYS A 91 7.72 -13.04 -21.60
CA CYS A 91 8.02 -11.64 -21.38
C CYS A 91 8.70 -11.03 -22.62
N PRO A 92 8.18 -9.92 -23.18
CA PRO A 92 8.69 -9.33 -24.42
C PRO A 92 10.09 -8.73 -24.28
N VAL A 93 10.65 -8.66 -23.07
CA VAL A 93 11.99 -8.13 -22.78
C VAL A 93 12.87 -9.17 -22.06
N ASN A 94 12.54 -10.46 -22.15
CA ASN A 94 13.25 -11.53 -21.45
C ASN A 94 14.73 -11.67 -21.88
N GLU A 95 15.04 -11.50 -23.16
CA GLU A 95 16.39 -11.58 -23.71
C GLU A 95 17.31 -10.54 -23.08
N SER A 96 16.78 -9.34 -22.78
CA SER A 96 17.53 -8.24 -22.16
C SER A 96 17.40 -8.18 -20.64
N CYS A 97 16.63 -9.08 -20.01
CA CYS A 97 16.34 -9.01 -18.59
C CYS A 97 17.48 -9.62 -17.76
N ILE A 98 18.29 -8.78 -17.11
CA ILE A 98 19.44 -9.21 -16.29
C ILE A 98 19.04 -10.22 -15.22
N ALA A 99 17.92 -10.00 -14.52
CA ALA A 99 17.48 -10.93 -13.49
C ALA A 99 17.05 -12.29 -14.06
N PHE A 100 16.52 -12.34 -15.28
CA PHE A 100 16.18 -13.63 -15.90
C PHE A 100 17.44 -14.38 -16.33
N GLN A 101 18.36 -13.69 -17.00
CA GLN A 101 19.63 -14.28 -17.45
C GLN A 101 20.49 -14.79 -16.28
N ASN A 102 20.40 -14.14 -15.11
CA ASN A 102 21.19 -14.48 -13.93
C ASN A 102 20.43 -15.28 -12.86
N ASN A 103 19.22 -15.78 -13.14
CA ASN A 103 18.36 -16.49 -12.17
C ASN A 103 18.07 -15.70 -10.87
N GLN A 104 17.94 -14.37 -10.97
CA GLN A 104 17.69 -13.45 -9.85
C GLN A 104 16.25 -12.90 -9.81
N VAL A 105 15.33 -13.43 -10.63
CA VAL A 105 13.95 -12.93 -10.70
C VAL A 105 13.22 -13.02 -9.36
N ASP A 106 13.48 -14.06 -8.57
CA ASP A 106 12.80 -14.29 -7.28
C ASP A 106 13.41 -13.48 -6.12
N VAL A 107 14.62 -12.96 -6.29
CA VAL A 107 15.31 -12.15 -5.26
C VAL A 107 15.21 -10.65 -5.53
N LEU A 108 14.85 -10.25 -6.76
CA LEU A 108 14.66 -8.86 -7.16
C LEU A 108 13.17 -8.50 -7.36
N PRO A 109 12.72 -7.32 -6.91
CA PRO A 109 13.46 -6.35 -6.09
C PRO A 109 13.72 -6.89 -4.68
N THR A 110 14.81 -6.44 -4.06
CA THR A 110 15.17 -6.89 -2.71
C THR A 110 14.05 -6.57 -1.72
N ALA A 111 13.73 -7.54 -0.86
CA ALA A 111 12.65 -7.42 0.10
C ALA A 111 12.88 -6.27 1.08
N LYS A 112 11.79 -5.65 1.54
CA LYS A 112 11.84 -4.66 2.62
C LYS A 112 12.51 -5.29 3.86
N PRO A 113 13.48 -4.62 4.49
CA PRO A 113 14.03 -5.04 5.76
C PRO A 113 12.91 -5.25 6.79
N LYS A 114 12.95 -6.37 7.52
CA LYS A 114 11.96 -6.66 8.56
C LYS A 114 12.14 -5.66 9.70
N VAL A 115 11.05 -4.97 10.05
CA VAL A 115 10.98 -4.09 11.22
C VAL A 115 9.98 -4.70 12.19
N LYS A 116 10.33 -4.77 13.49
CA LYS A 116 9.37 -5.15 14.53
C LYS A 116 8.32 -4.04 14.62
N LEU A 117 7.09 -4.36 14.24
CA LEU A 117 5.97 -3.44 14.36
C LEU A 117 5.52 -3.38 15.82
N PRO A 118 5.24 -2.18 16.37
CA PRO A 118 4.67 -2.08 17.71
C PRO A 118 3.31 -2.78 17.75
N VAL A 119 2.94 -3.30 18.93
CA VAL A 119 1.64 -3.90 19.17
C VAL A 119 0.83 -2.94 20.03
N LYS A 120 -0.41 -2.64 19.62
CA LYS A 120 -1.33 -1.80 20.38
C LYS A 120 -2.56 -2.62 20.76
N GLU A 121 -2.81 -2.71 22.05
CA GLU A 121 -4.04 -3.31 22.57
C GLU A 121 -5.11 -2.23 22.76
N LYS A 122 -6.34 -2.58 22.40
CA LYS A 122 -7.51 -1.70 22.45
C LYS A 122 -8.74 -2.52 22.80
N ILE A 123 -9.64 -1.92 23.58
CA ILE A 123 -10.98 -2.43 23.84
C ILE A 123 -11.95 -1.73 22.90
N PHE A 124 -12.80 -2.48 22.22
CA PHE A 124 -13.88 -1.96 21.38
C PHE A 124 -15.22 -2.35 22.02
N LEU A 125 -16.11 -1.38 22.20
CA LEU A 125 -17.45 -1.63 22.71
C LEU A 125 -18.42 -1.95 21.57
N MET A 126 -18.88 -3.20 21.52
CA MET A 126 -20.00 -3.59 20.68
C MET A 126 -21.29 -3.44 21.48
N LEU A 127 -21.94 -2.29 21.34
CA LEU A 127 -23.23 -2.03 21.97
C LEU A 127 -24.34 -2.32 20.96
N MET A 128 -25.31 -3.12 21.37
CA MET A 128 -26.45 -3.52 20.56
C MET A 128 -27.74 -3.22 21.32
N SER A 129 -28.71 -2.58 20.66
CA SER A 129 -30.05 -2.36 21.23
C SER A 129 -30.89 -3.64 21.16
N ASP A 130 -32.01 -3.68 21.88
CA ASP A 130 -32.98 -4.79 21.81
C ASP A 130 -33.55 -4.98 20.39
N GLU A 131 -33.57 -3.90 19.60
CA GLU A 131 -33.97 -3.90 18.19
C GLU A 131 -32.83 -4.35 17.24
N ARG A 132 -31.70 -4.80 17.78
CA ARG A 132 -30.49 -5.26 17.07
C ARG A 132 -29.76 -4.17 16.28
N GLU A 133 -29.91 -2.92 16.69
CA GLU A 133 -29.14 -1.82 16.13
C GLU A 133 -27.76 -1.75 16.78
N VAL A 134 -26.73 -1.39 16.02
CA VAL A 134 -25.35 -1.30 16.54
C VAL A 134 -24.95 0.16 16.71
N PHE A 135 -24.50 0.51 17.91
CA PHE A 135 -24.00 1.86 18.16
C PHE A 135 -22.64 2.06 17.53
N LEU A 136 -22.51 3.13 16.73
CA LEU A 136 -21.28 3.52 16.08
C LEU A 136 -21.00 4.99 16.34
N ILE A 137 -19.73 5.34 16.42
CA ILE A 137 -19.25 6.71 16.48
C ILE A 137 -18.46 7.05 15.22
N LYS A 138 -18.57 8.29 14.76
CA LYS A 138 -17.76 8.77 13.63
C LYS A 138 -16.41 9.23 14.15
N ARG A 139 -15.33 8.66 13.59
CA ARG A 139 -13.96 9.01 13.99
C ARG A 139 -13.58 10.42 13.53
N PRO A 140 -12.66 11.10 14.25
CA PRO A 140 -12.11 12.38 13.83
C PRO A 140 -11.58 12.36 12.38
N LEU A 141 -11.49 13.52 11.73
CA LEU A 141 -10.96 13.66 10.36
C LEU A 141 -9.42 13.52 10.27
N LYS A 142 -8.76 13.16 11.37
CA LYS A 142 -7.31 12.94 11.43
C LYS A 142 -7.01 11.61 12.11
N GLY A 143 -5.92 10.98 11.69
CA GLY A 143 -5.47 9.70 12.23
C GLY A 143 -6.02 8.51 11.44
N ILE A 144 -6.04 7.35 12.10
CA ILE A 144 -6.42 6.09 11.48
C ILE A 144 -7.93 6.04 11.31
N TRP A 145 -8.36 5.55 10.14
CA TRP A 145 -9.77 5.46 9.76
C TRP A 145 -10.49 6.81 9.85
N ALA A 146 -9.78 7.89 9.50
CA ALA A 146 -10.30 9.24 9.58
C ALA A 146 -11.65 9.37 8.86
N GLY A 147 -12.67 9.86 9.57
CA GLY A 147 -14.03 10.04 9.06
C GLY A 147 -14.87 8.77 8.87
N LEU A 148 -14.34 7.57 9.17
CA LEU A 148 -15.11 6.33 9.17
C LEU A 148 -15.92 6.17 10.46
N TRP A 149 -16.99 5.38 10.38
CA TRP A 149 -17.75 4.93 11.54
C TRP A 149 -17.08 3.71 12.17
N CYS A 150 -16.98 3.68 13.50
CA CYS A 150 -16.46 2.54 14.25
C CYS A 150 -17.18 2.35 15.58
N MET A 151 -17.00 1.19 16.20
CA MET A 151 -17.34 1.00 17.61
C MET A 151 -16.51 1.95 18.49
N PRO A 152 -17.04 2.42 19.63
CA PRO A 152 -16.24 3.16 20.61
C PRO A 152 -14.98 2.36 21.02
N GLU A 153 -13.82 3.01 21.05
CA GLU A 153 -12.53 2.39 21.35
C GLU A 153 -11.86 3.01 22.58
N PHE A 154 -11.20 2.18 23.39
CA PHE A 154 -10.55 2.57 24.64
C PHE A 154 -9.19 1.87 24.80
N SER A 155 -8.32 2.42 25.65
CA SER A 155 -7.03 1.80 26.00
C SER A 155 -7.18 0.54 26.84
N ASP A 156 -8.23 0.46 27.65
CA ASP A 156 -8.45 -0.53 28.68
C ASP A 156 -9.95 -0.68 28.97
N LEU A 157 -10.29 -1.68 29.78
CA LEU A 157 -11.69 -1.98 30.12
C LEU A 157 -12.27 -0.91 31.06
N GLU A 158 -11.48 -0.39 32.00
CA GLU A 158 -11.93 0.63 32.96
C GLU A 158 -12.42 1.89 32.24
N GLY A 159 -11.65 2.41 31.29
CA GLY A 159 -12.05 3.56 30.48
C GLY A 159 -13.31 3.31 29.65
N ALA A 160 -13.50 2.08 29.18
CA ALA A 160 -14.69 1.69 28.43
C ALA A 160 -15.95 1.67 29.33
N LEU A 161 -15.85 1.10 30.55
CA LEU A 161 -16.95 1.04 31.50
C LEU A 161 -17.32 2.44 32.03
N ASN A 162 -16.32 3.26 32.36
CA ASN A 162 -16.55 4.65 32.77
C ASN A 162 -17.22 5.47 31.66
N TRP A 163 -16.87 5.22 30.40
CA TRP A 163 -17.57 5.86 29.28
C TRP A 163 -19.04 5.43 29.19
N CYS A 164 -19.36 4.15 29.39
CA CYS A 164 -20.76 3.69 29.45
C CYS A 164 -21.54 4.41 30.56
N GLU A 165 -20.96 4.50 31.76
CA GLU A 165 -21.62 5.19 32.88
C GLU A 165 -21.91 6.66 32.57
N ILE A 166 -20.94 7.39 32.00
CA ILE A 166 -21.11 8.81 31.66
C ILE A 166 -22.06 9.00 30.47
N TYR A 167 -21.95 8.19 29.42
CA TYR A 167 -22.66 8.42 28.15
C TYR A 167 -24.04 7.76 28.10
N LEU A 168 -24.17 6.56 28.68
CA LEU A 168 -25.42 5.79 28.74
C LEU A 168 -26.17 6.01 30.06
N GLY A 169 -25.50 6.51 31.10
CA GLY A 169 -26.07 6.69 32.44
C GLY A 169 -26.01 5.44 33.32
N PHE A 170 -25.43 4.34 32.83
CA PHE A 170 -25.25 3.08 33.56
C PHE A 170 -24.18 2.21 32.89
N VAL A 171 -23.70 1.19 33.61
CA VAL A 171 -22.82 0.16 33.07
C VAL A 171 -23.68 -1.06 32.69
N PRO A 172 -23.76 -1.45 31.41
CA PRO A 172 -24.53 -2.62 30.99
C PRO A 172 -23.83 -3.93 31.41
N ASP A 173 -24.61 -5.00 31.52
CA ASP A 173 -24.04 -6.35 31.55
C ASP A 173 -23.24 -6.62 30.27
N TYR A 174 -22.05 -7.19 30.42
CA TYR A 174 -21.14 -7.40 29.30
C TYR A 174 -20.44 -8.75 29.37
N HIS A 175 -19.91 -9.18 28.23
CA HIS A 175 -19.03 -10.34 28.12
C HIS A 175 -17.80 -9.96 27.32
N LEU A 176 -16.61 -10.37 27.79
CA LEU A 176 -15.37 -10.12 27.07
C LEU A 176 -15.23 -11.13 25.93
N GLN A 177 -15.13 -10.61 24.71
CA GLN A 177 -14.77 -11.40 23.54
C GLN A 177 -13.25 -11.66 23.54
N GLY A 178 -12.84 -12.81 23.02
CA GLY A 178 -11.43 -13.17 22.93
C GLY A 178 -10.62 -12.19 22.07
N LEU A 179 -9.31 -12.12 22.33
CA LEU A 179 -8.40 -11.21 21.62
C LEU A 179 -8.46 -11.45 20.10
N ARG A 180 -8.67 -10.37 19.33
CA ARG A 180 -8.58 -10.36 17.87
C ARG A 180 -7.40 -9.53 17.44
N ARG A 181 -6.53 -10.09 16.59
CA ARG A 181 -5.40 -9.37 16.01
C ARG A 181 -5.81 -8.73 14.69
N HIS A 182 -5.69 -7.42 14.61
CA HIS A 182 -5.70 -6.68 13.35
C HIS A 182 -4.26 -6.32 12.96
N THR A 183 -4.00 -5.94 11.72
CA THR A 183 -2.64 -5.52 11.32
C THR A 183 -2.72 -4.39 10.31
N PHE A 184 -2.08 -3.28 10.68
CA PHE A 184 -1.82 -2.16 9.78
C PHE A 184 -0.40 -2.26 9.24
N SER A 185 -0.10 -1.48 8.19
CA SER A 185 1.26 -1.39 7.65
C SER A 185 2.30 -0.85 8.64
N HIS A 186 1.89 -0.27 9.77
CA HIS A 186 2.74 0.45 10.72
C HIS A 186 2.63 0.00 12.19
N TYR A 187 1.68 -0.86 12.56
CA TYR A 187 1.57 -1.53 13.86
C TYR A 187 0.60 -2.71 13.77
N HIS A 188 0.62 -3.58 14.79
CA HIS A 188 -0.39 -4.62 15.00
C HIS A 188 -1.43 -4.14 16.00
#